data_AF-A0A842PDJ6-F1
#
_entry.id   AF-A0A842PDJ6-F1
#
_cell.length_a   1.000
_cell.length_b   1.000
_cell.length_c   1.000
_cell.angle_alpha   90.00
_cell.angle_beta   90.00
_cell.angle_gamma   90.00
#
_symmetry.space_group_name_H-M   'P 1'
#
loop_
_entity.id
_entity.type
_entity.pdbx_description
1 polymer ?
#
loop_
_entity_poly.entity_id
_entity_poly.type
_entity_poly.pdbx_seq_one_letter_code
_entity_poly.pdbx_strand_id
1 'polypeptide(L)'
;MDEVMEHLIHDLGIIPLVLLILTSLVYAGLMAKFLSLNFIKGEKPHHEHVEGGGLMKLGYIMMVSVLFLLMYLIFTSEETAEFIHAGMAEVSIIVGVLILLAYVVGLVKPRIAALSRLGTFFNDRMYLPFVNDYVLPKTGFFVSHIVNEYGNRGIDGFFNTKVVPGLFDRISKGIRTIQTGYLTNYVKIVLGLVMIFIIIASIGGMGL
;
A
#
# COMPACT_ATOMS: atom_id res chain seq x y z
N MET A 1 -19.15 15.36 -21.28
CA MET A 1 -18.27 16.51 -21.60
C MET A 1 -18.93 17.42 -22.62
N ASP A 2 -19.73 16.87 -23.54
CA ASP A 2 -20.49 17.63 -24.55
C ASP A 2 -21.46 18.67 -23.97
N GLU A 3 -22.30 18.34 -22.97
CA GLU A 3 -23.23 19.34 -22.39
C GLU A 3 -22.52 20.53 -21.73
N VAL A 4 -21.38 20.28 -21.06
CA VAL A 4 -20.54 21.34 -20.47
C VAL A 4 -19.86 22.16 -21.57
N MET A 5 -19.48 21.51 -22.68
CA MET A 5 -18.83 22.16 -23.81
C MET A 5 -19.81 23.03 -24.61
N GLU A 6 -21.06 22.59 -24.76
CA GLU A 6 -22.13 23.33 -25.43
C GLU A 6 -22.49 24.61 -24.66
N HIS A 7 -22.54 24.54 -23.32
CA HIS A 7 -22.72 25.71 -22.46
C HIS A 7 -21.52 26.68 -22.51
N LEU A 8 -20.28 26.17 -22.49
CA LEU A 8 -19.09 27.02 -22.56
C LEU A 8 -18.87 27.67 -23.94
N ILE A 9 -19.29 27.01 -25.03
CA ILE A 9 -19.21 27.56 -26.39
C ILE A 9 -20.17 28.75 -26.54
N HIS A 10 -21.33 28.69 -25.90
CA HIS A 10 -22.32 29.76 -25.93
C HIS A 10 -21.80 31.05 -25.25
N ASP A 11 -21.04 30.94 -24.16
CA ASP A 11 -20.61 32.09 -23.36
C ASP A 11 -19.18 32.58 -23.63
N LEU A 12 -18.26 31.68 -24.00
CA LEU A 12 -16.82 31.98 -24.17
C LEU A 12 -16.28 31.63 -25.58
N GLY A 13 -17.15 31.15 -26.48
CA GLY A 13 -16.77 30.76 -27.83
C GLY A 13 -15.88 29.52 -27.88
N ILE A 14 -15.05 29.39 -28.92
CA ILE A 14 -14.21 28.21 -29.20
C ILE A 14 -12.93 28.16 -28.31
N ILE A 15 -12.65 29.22 -27.54
CA ILE A 15 -11.42 29.36 -26.74
C ILE A 15 -11.23 28.23 -25.71
N PRO A 16 -12.24 27.83 -24.92
CA PRO A 16 -12.10 26.75 -23.93
C PRO A 16 -11.76 25.40 -24.59
N LEU A 17 -12.34 25.12 -25.75
CA LEU A 17 -12.05 23.91 -26.54
C LEU A 17 -10.58 23.89 -26.97
N VAL A 18 -10.09 25.00 -27.51
CA VAL A 18 -8.68 25.11 -27.95
C VAL A 18 -7.73 24.97 -26.79
N LEU A 19 -8.02 25.58 -25.64
CA LEU A 19 -7.23 25.43 -24.42
C LEU A 19 -7.21 23.99 -23.94
N LEU A 20 -8.36 23.30 -23.94
CA LEU A 20 -8.46 21.89 -23.54
C LEU A 20 -7.66 20.96 -24.48
N ILE A 21 -7.70 21.24 -25.79
CA ILE A 21 -6.90 20.50 -26.78
C ILE A 21 -5.40 20.77 -26.54
N LEU A 22 -5.01 22.03 -26.34
CA LEU A 22 -3.61 22.40 -26.08
C LEU A 22 -3.07 21.79 -24.79
N THR A 23 -3.84 21.82 -23.69
CA THR A 23 -3.43 21.20 -22.43
C THR A 23 -3.32 19.68 -22.57
N SER A 24 -4.23 19.04 -23.30
CA SER A 24 -4.19 17.60 -23.60
C SER A 24 -2.97 17.23 -24.44
N LEU A 25 -2.62 18.03 -25.46
CA LEU A 25 -1.43 17.84 -26.29
C LEU A 25 -0.14 17.98 -25.48
N VAL A 26 -0.06 19.01 -24.64
CA VAL A 26 1.08 19.23 -23.74
C VAL A 26 1.19 18.08 -22.74
N TYR A 27 0.08 17.65 -22.14
CA TYR A 27 0.06 16.54 -21.19
C TYR A 27 0.52 15.24 -21.84
N ALA A 28 0.00 14.90 -23.03
CA ALA A 28 0.41 13.71 -23.76
C ALA A 28 1.90 13.74 -24.14
N GLY A 29 2.40 14.89 -24.61
CA GLY A 29 3.82 15.08 -24.91
C GLY A 29 4.71 14.94 -23.67
N LEU A 30 4.28 15.46 -22.51
CA LEU A 30 4.98 15.33 -21.24
C LEU A 30 4.99 13.88 -20.74
N MET A 31 3.86 13.18 -20.82
CA MET A 31 3.76 11.76 -20.44
C MET A 31 4.61 10.87 -21.34
N ALA A 32 4.61 11.11 -22.66
CA ALA A 32 5.47 10.39 -23.59
C ALA A 32 6.96 10.60 -23.29
N LYS A 33 7.33 11.85 -22.99
CA LYS A 33 8.68 12.22 -22.59
C LYS A 33 9.07 11.54 -21.28
N PHE A 34 8.18 11.54 -20.29
CA PHE A 34 8.37 10.83 -19.03
C PHE A 34 8.60 9.33 -19.25
N LEU A 35 7.74 8.67 -20.05
CA LEU A 35 7.90 7.25 -20.39
C LEU A 35 9.23 7.00 -21.09
N SER A 36 9.55 7.80 -22.10
CA SER A 36 10.78 7.64 -22.87
C SER A 36 12.03 7.85 -22.01
N LEU A 37 12.05 8.82 -21.11
CA LEU A 37 13.24 9.15 -20.32
C LEU A 37 13.40 8.29 -19.07
N ASN A 38 12.31 7.75 -18.52
CA ASN A 38 12.40 6.92 -17.31
C ASN A 38 12.53 5.43 -17.63
N PHE A 39 11.92 4.95 -18.73
CA PHE A 39 11.82 3.52 -18.99
C PHE A 39 12.53 3.05 -20.26
N ILE A 40 12.57 3.86 -21.33
CA ILE A 40 13.06 3.39 -22.65
C ILE A 40 14.49 3.84 -22.95
N LYS A 41 14.76 5.14 -22.81
CA LYS A 41 15.99 5.83 -23.27
C LYS A 41 16.72 6.56 -22.14
N GLY A 42 16.30 6.37 -20.89
CA GLY A 42 16.94 6.95 -19.71
C GLY A 42 18.30 6.34 -19.41
N GLU A 43 19.13 7.07 -18.67
CA GLU A 43 20.33 6.51 -18.06
C GLU A 43 19.95 5.40 -17.09
N LYS A 44 20.60 4.24 -17.15
CA LYS A 44 20.33 3.17 -16.20
C LYS A 44 20.83 3.59 -14.82
N PRO A 45 20.09 3.33 -13.73
CA PRO A 45 20.55 3.65 -12.39
C PRO A 45 21.90 2.95 -12.12
N HIS A 46 22.86 3.69 -11.55
CA HIS A 46 24.21 3.16 -11.26
C HIS A 46 24.20 2.01 -10.23
N HIS A 47 23.16 1.95 -9.40
CA HIS A 47 22.88 0.83 -8.50
C HIS A 47 21.41 0.44 -8.63
N GLU A 48 21.16 -0.77 -9.14
CA GLU A 48 19.84 -1.39 -9.08
C GLU A 48 19.70 -2.04 -7.69
N HIS A 49 18.79 -1.53 -6.87
CA HIS A 49 18.33 -2.26 -5.68
C HIS A 49 17.44 -3.42 -6.17
N VAL A 50 18.07 -4.57 -6.44
CA VAL A 50 17.45 -5.73 -7.08
C VAL A 50 16.48 -6.50 -6.15
N GLU A 51 16.43 -6.12 -4.87
CA GLU A 51 15.55 -6.77 -3.90
C GLU A 51 14.10 -6.32 -4.08
N GLY A 52 13.22 -7.24 -4.49
CA GLY A 52 11.77 -7.00 -4.57
C GLY A 52 11.20 -6.57 -5.94
N GLY A 53 12.04 -6.44 -6.98
CA GLY A 53 11.62 -5.96 -8.30
C GLY A 53 10.54 -6.80 -9.01
N GLY A 54 10.34 -8.06 -8.59
CA GLY A 54 9.29 -8.94 -9.14
C GLY A 54 7.87 -8.49 -8.80
N LEU A 55 7.62 -8.07 -7.56
CA LEU A 55 6.29 -7.61 -7.10
C LEU A 55 5.88 -6.30 -7.77
N MET A 56 6.85 -5.40 -7.99
CA MET A 56 6.60 -4.12 -8.67
C MET A 56 6.23 -4.32 -10.14
N LYS A 57 6.92 -5.23 -10.85
CA LYS A 57 6.57 -5.61 -12.23
C LYS A 57 5.17 -6.20 -12.33
N LEU A 58 4.81 -7.08 -11.39
CA LEU A 58 3.46 -7.65 -11.29
C LEU A 58 2.39 -6.57 -11.05
N GLY A 59 2.67 -5.60 -10.16
CA GLY A 59 1.79 -4.46 -9.91
C GLY A 59 1.56 -3.59 -11.15
N TYR A 60 2.61 -3.30 -11.92
CA TYR A 60 2.46 -2.56 -13.18
C TYR A 60 1.69 -3.34 -14.24
N ILE A 61 1.93 -4.65 -14.37
CA ILE A 61 1.17 -5.51 -15.29
C ILE A 61 -0.31 -5.53 -14.92
N MET A 62 -0.62 -5.63 -13.62
CA MET A 62 -2.00 -5.58 -13.11
C MET A 62 -2.67 -4.24 -13.44
N MET A 63 -2.01 -3.11 -13.18
CA MET A 63 -2.54 -1.77 -13.54
C MET A 63 -2.81 -1.64 -15.04
N VAL A 64 -1.91 -2.15 -15.89
CA VAL A 64 -2.11 -2.16 -17.35
C VAL A 64 -3.25 -3.10 -17.75
N SER A 65 -3.42 -4.23 -17.07
CA SER A 65 -4.52 -5.16 -17.35
C SER A 65 -5.91 -4.57 -17.08
N VAL A 66 -6.04 -3.71 -16.06
CA VAL A 66 -7.28 -2.98 -15.76
C VAL A 66 -7.69 -2.06 -16.91
N LEU A 67 -6.75 -1.44 -17.63
CA LEU A 67 -7.06 -0.62 -18.81
C LEU A 67 -7.74 -1.43 -19.92
N PHE A 68 -7.32 -2.67 -20.15
CA PHE A 68 -7.98 -3.55 -21.14
C PHE A 68 -9.40 -3.92 -20.72
N LEU A 69 -9.61 -4.12 -19.42
CA LEU A 69 -10.93 -4.45 -18.85
C LEU A 69 -11.88 -3.24 -18.96
N LEU A 70 -11.39 -2.04 -18.65
CA LEU A 70 -12.14 -0.79 -18.85
C LEU A 70 -12.45 -0.55 -20.33
N MET A 71 -11.50 -0.79 -21.23
CA MET A 71 -11.73 -0.69 -22.67
C MET A 71 -12.83 -1.66 -23.12
N TYR A 72 -12.78 -2.92 -22.69
CA TYR A 72 -13.83 -3.90 -22.98
C TYR A 72 -15.20 -3.45 -22.48
N LEU A 73 -15.26 -2.90 -21.26
CA LEU A 73 -16.50 -2.45 -20.64
C LEU A 73 -17.10 -1.24 -21.38
N ILE A 74 -16.25 -0.30 -21.83
CA ILE A 74 -16.66 0.84 -22.67
C ILE A 74 -17.33 0.38 -23.97
N PHE A 75 -16.82 -0.69 -24.59
CA PHE A 75 -17.36 -1.21 -25.86
C PHE A 75 -18.55 -2.16 -25.70
N THR A 76 -18.79 -2.71 -24.49
CA THR A 76 -19.80 -3.77 -24.28
C THR A 76 -21.02 -3.28 -23.48
N SER A 77 -20.87 -2.26 -22.63
CA SER A 77 -21.99 -1.75 -21.83
C SER A 77 -22.89 -0.82 -22.64
N GLU A 78 -24.21 -1.01 -22.53
CA GLU A 78 -25.20 -0.12 -23.16
C GLU A 78 -25.14 1.30 -22.58
N GLU A 79 -24.79 1.44 -21.30
CA GLU A 79 -24.65 2.73 -20.61
C GLU A 79 -23.48 3.57 -21.15
N THR A 80 -22.50 2.93 -21.82
CA THR A 80 -21.34 3.62 -22.41
C THR A 80 -21.41 3.79 -23.92
N ALA A 81 -22.51 3.37 -24.55
CA ALA A 81 -22.70 3.48 -26.00
C ALA A 81 -22.67 4.94 -26.49
N GLU A 82 -23.17 5.89 -25.69
CA GLU A 82 -23.09 7.32 -25.98
C GLU A 82 -21.65 7.83 -26.04
N PHE A 83 -20.74 7.30 -25.22
CA PHE A 83 -19.32 7.65 -25.27
C PHE A 83 -18.65 7.19 -26.56
N ILE A 84 -19.07 6.04 -27.11
CA ILE A 84 -18.58 5.55 -28.40
C ILE A 84 -19.08 6.47 -29.52
N HIS A 85 -20.36 6.83 -29.50
CA HIS A 85 -20.93 7.75 -30.48
C HIS A 85 -20.27 9.14 -30.44
N ALA A 86 -20.06 9.70 -29.25
CA ALA A 86 -19.33 10.96 -29.07
C ALA A 86 -17.85 10.83 -29.47
N GLY A 87 -17.22 9.68 -29.21
CA GLY A 87 -15.85 9.39 -29.63
C GLY A 87 -15.67 9.28 -31.15
N MET A 88 -16.72 8.89 -31.88
CA MET A 88 -16.72 8.76 -33.34
C MET A 88 -17.04 10.07 -34.08
N ALA A 89 -17.30 11.17 -33.36
CA ALA A 89 -17.44 12.48 -33.97
C ALA A 89 -16.12 12.91 -34.64
N GLU A 90 -16.20 13.51 -35.83
CA GLU A 90 -15.03 13.88 -36.64
C GLU A 90 -14.02 14.74 -35.86
N VAL A 91 -14.52 15.69 -35.05
CA VAL A 91 -13.69 16.55 -34.20
C VAL A 91 -12.93 15.74 -33.14
N SER A 92 -13.58 14.74 -32.53
CA SER A 92 -12.98 13.88 -31.51
C SER A 92 -11.87 13.00 -32.10
N ILE A 93 -12.11 12.45 -33.29
CA ILE A 93 -11.11 11.66 -34.03
C ILE A 93 -9.88 12.50 -34.36
N ILE A 94 -10.08 13.72 -34.88
CA ILE A 94 -8.97 14.62 -35.22
C ILE A 94 -8.15 14.98 -33.98
N VAL A 95 -8.81 15.33 -32.87
CA VAL A 95 -8.14 15.62 -31.60
C VAL A 95 -7.38 14.39 -31.09
N GLY A 96 -7.97 13.20 -31.16
CA GLY A 96 -7.32 11.94 -30.80
C GLY A 96 -6.06 11.66 -31.63
N VAL A 97 -6.12 11.86 -32.94
CA VAL A 97 -4.96 11.71 -33.85
C VAL A 97 -3.87 12.73 -33.54
N LEU A 98 -4.23 13.99 -33.28
CA LEU A 98 -3.26 15.02 -32.91
C LEU A 98 -2.55 14.69 -31.59
N ILE A 99 -3.30 14.22 -30.58
CA ILE A 99 -2.76 13.78 -29.30
C ILE A 99 -1.83 12.58 -29.48
N LEU A 100 -2.22 11.60 -30.30
CA LEU A 100 -1.39 10.44 -30.62
C LEU A 100 -0.09 10.86 -31.29
N LEU A 101 -0.15 11.77 -32.27
CA LEU A 101 1.04 12.30 -32.95
C LEU A 101 1.96 13.04 -31.96
N ALA A 102 1.41 13.90 -31.10
CA ALA A 102 2.19 14.59 -30.07
C ALA A 102 2.87 13.60 -29.11
N TYR A 103 2.16 12.53 -28.74
CA TYR A 103 2.70 11.46 -27.91
C TYR A 103 3.85 10.71 -28.61
N VAL A 104 3.66 10.28 -29.86
CA VAL A 104 4.71 9.58 -30.64
C VAL A 104 5.95 10.46 -30.82
N VAL A 105 5.76 11.75 -31.14
CA VAL A 105 6.87 12.72 -31.26
C VAL A 105 7.62 12.86 -29.93
N GLY A 106 6.90 12.99 -28.81
CA GLY A 106 7.49 13.06 -27.47
C GLY A 106 8.28 11.81 -27.07
N LEU A 107 7.85 10.63 -27.56
CA LEU A 107 8.52 9.34 -27.32
C LEU A 107 9.79 9.19 -28.17
N VAL A 108 9.74 9.62 -29.44
CA VAL A 108 10.89 9.53 -30.35
C VAL A 108 11.96 10.58 -30.02
N LYS A 109 11.55 11.84 -29.82
CA LYS A 109 12.44 12.98 -29.53
C LYS A 109 12.06 13.66 -28.20
N PRO A 110 12.43 13.07 -27.05
CA PRO A 110 12.09 13.62 -25.73
C PRO A 110 12.86 14.89 -25.35
N ARG A 111 13.98 15.18 -26.02
CA ARG A 111 14.85 16.33 -25.73
C ARG A 111 14.67 17.42 -26.80
N ILE A 112 13.81 18.40 -26.51
CA ILE A 112 13.64 19.62 -27.30
C ILE A 112 14.38 20.75 -26.58
N ALA A 113 15.38 21.35 -27.24
CA ALA A 113 16.23 22.40 -26.65
C ALA A 113 15.44 23.65 -26.20
N ALA A 114 14.37 23.98 -26.91
CA ALA A 114 13.47 25.11 -26.59
C ALA A 114 12.69 24.93 -25.28
N LEU A 115 12.48 23.68 -24.84
CA LEU A 115 11.75 23.35 -23.62
C LEU A 115 12.69 22.84 -22.51
N SER A 116 13.97 23.23 -22.55
CA SER A 116 15.00 22.66 -21.68
C SER A 116 14.77 22.91 -20.19
N ARG A 117 14.23 24.07 -19.77
CA ARG A 117 13.98 24.39 -18.34
C ARG A 117 12.82 23.60 -17.70
N LEU A 118 11.69 23.49 -18.39
CA LEU A 118 10.61 22.57 -18.00
C LEU A 118 11.07 21.13 -18.16
N GLY A 119 11.83 20.89 -19.23
CA GLY A 119 12.39 19.60 -19.57
C GLY A 119 13.42 19.07 -18.58
N THR A 120 14.17 19.92 -17.87
CA THR A 120 15.10 19.54 -16.78
C THR A 120 14.34 19.09 -15.54
N PHE A 121 13.27 19.80 -15.15
CA PHE A 121 12.41 19.38 -14.02
C PHE A 121 11.77 17.99 -14.26
N PHE A 122 11.31 17.72 -15.48
CA PHE A 122 10.79 16.39 -15.86
C PHE A 122 11.88 15.36 -16.21
N ASN A 123 13.08 15.79 -16.64
CA ASN A 123 14.26 14.91 -16.84
C ASN A 123 14.79 14.38 -15.51
N ASP A 124 14.75 15.19 -14.45
CA ASP A 124 15.16 14.83 -13.09
C ASP A 124 14.14 13.90 -12.40
N ARG A 125 13.48 13.04 -13.21
CA ARG A 125 12.62 11.94 -12.80
C ARG A 125 11.55 12.32 -11.78
N MET A 126 11.09 13.58 -11.76
CA MET A 126 10.09 14.09 -10.82
C MET A 126 10.32 13.70 -9.34
N TYR A 127 11.58 13.54 -8.90
CA TYR A 127 11.89 12.99 -7.57
C TYR A 127 11.28 11.60 -7.28
N LEU A 128 10.70 10.89 -8.27
CA LEU A 128 10.15 9.55 -8.08
C LEU A 128 11.20 8.54 -7.62
N PRO A 129 12.46 8.56 -8.10
CA PRO A 129 13.53 7.78 -7.49
C PRO A 129 13.79 8.19 -6.05
N PHE A 130 13.73 9.48 -5.72
CA PHE A 130 13.85 9.91 -4.32
C PHE A 130 12.68 9.41 -3.47
N VAL A 131 11.45 9.45 -3.95
CA VAL A 131 10.30 8.88 -3.24
C VAL A 131 10.44 7.37 -3.09
N ASN A 132 10.83 6.67 -4.16
CA ASN A 132 10.92 5.22 -4.18
C ASN A 132 12.14 4.65 -3.44
N ASP A 133 13.27 5.34 -3.51
CA ASP A 133 14.55 4.87 -2.94
C ASP A 133 14.81 5.48 -1.55
N TYR A 134 14.18 6.61 -1.20
CA TYR A 134 14.34 7.24 0.11
C TYR A 134 13.10 7.15 0.99
N VAL A 135 11.92 7.54 0.49
CA VAL A 135 10.72 7.62 1.34
C VAL A 135 10.16 6.22 1.64
N LEU A 136 9.97 5.39 0.62
CA LEU A 136 9.42 4.04 0.82
C LEU A 136 10.31 3.15 1.70
N PRO A 137 11.64 3.07 1.50
CA PRO A 137 12.48 2.21 2.31
C PRO A 137 12.58 2.73 3.74
N LYS A 138 12.70 4.04 3.95
CA LYS A 138 12.80 4.63 5.29
C LYS A 138 11.51 4.44 6.09
N THR A 139 10.35 4.51 5.44
CA THR A 139 9.05 4.21 6.07
C THR A 139 8.92 2.71 6.36
N GLY A 140 9.34 1.84 5.43
CA GLY A 140 9.37 0.39 5.63
C GLY A 140 10.29 -0.04 6.78
N PHE A 141 11.51 0.49 6.83
CA PHE A 141 12.46 0.26 7.92
C PHE A 141 11.95 0.78 9.27
N PHE A 142 11.28 1.94 9.29
CA PHE A 142 10.66 2.46 10.50
C PHE A 142 9.58 1.52 11.04
N VAL A 143 8.66 1.07 10.18
CA VAL A 143 7.60 0.12 10.55
C VAL A 143 8.21 -1.22 10.99
N SER A 144 9.19 -1.75 10.26
CA SER A 144 9.84 -3.01 10.63
C SER A 144 10.56 -2.90 11.98
N HIS A 145 11.19 -1.75 12.26
CA HIS A 145 11.86 -1.51 13.54
C HIS A 145 10.86 -1.49 14.69
N ILE A 146 9.70 -0.84 14.53
CA ILE A 146 8.64 -0.86 15.54
C ILE A 146 8.16 -2.30 15.81
N VAL A 147 7.88 -3.06 14.75
CA VAL A 147 7.38 -4.43 14.88
C VAL A 147 8.40 -5.33 15.58
N ASN A 148 9.69 -5.21 15.24
CA ASN A 148 10.72 -6.06 15.81
C ASN A 148 11.09 -5.65 17.24
N GLU A 149 11.24 -4.35 17.51
CA GLU A 149 11.68 -3.87 18.82
C GLU A 149 10.57 -3.86 19.89
N TYR A 150 9.32 -3.67 19.50
CA TYR A 150 8.20 -3.61 20.43
C TYR A 150 7.30 -4.85 20.35
N GLY A 151 6.94 -5.28 19.14
CA GLY A 151 6.06 -6.43 18.93
C GLY A 151 6.72 -7.74 19.34
N ASN A 152 7.81 -8.11 18.66
CA ASN A 152 8.49 -9.39 18.92
C ASN A 152 9.11 -9.46 20.32
N ARG A 153 9.78 -8.40 20.78
CA ARG A 153 10.29 -8.33 22.17
C ARG A 153 9.18 -8.35 23.22
N GLY A 154 8.01 -7.77 22.94
CA GLY A 154 6.87 -7.79 23.85
C GLY A 154 6.30 -9.19 24.00
N ILE A 155 6.08 -9.88 22.87
CA ILE A 155 5.58 -11.27 22.85
C ILE A 155 6.60 -12.22 23.50
N ASP A 156 7.88 -12.09 23.17
CA ASP A 156 8.94 -12.92 23.72
C ASP A 156 9.14 -12.66 25.24
N GLY A 157 9.06 -11.40 25.67
CA GLY A 157 9.10 -11.01 27.08
C GLY A 157 7.93 -11.57 27.90
N PHE A 158 6.74 -11.66 27.29
CA PHE A 158 5.56 -12.20 27.95
C PHE A 158 5.65 -13.72 28.09
N PHE A 159 5.88 -14.44 26.99
CA PHE A 159 5.81 -15.90 26.95
C PHE A 159 7.10 -16.59 27.40
N ASN A 160 8.27 -16.10 27.00
CA ASN A 160 9.53 -16.84 27.17
C ASN A 160 10.43 -16.28 28.26
N THR A 161 10.45 -14.96 28.50
CA THR A 161 11.52 -14.38 29.34
C THR A 161 11.10 -13.92 30.73
N LYS A 162 9.95 -13.23 30.89
CA LYS A 162 9.64 -12.56 32.16
C LYS A 162 8.35 -13.01 32.82
N VAL A 163 7.23 -12.95 32.11
CA VAL A 163 5.92 -13.02 32.77
C VAL A 163 5.55 -14.46 33.09
N VAL A 164 5.47 -15.32 32.08
CA VAL A 164 5.11 -16.73 32.27
C VAL A 164 6.16 -17.48 33.11
N PRO A 165 7.47 -17.41 32.81
CA PRO A 165 8.49 -18.10 33.62
C PRO A 165 8.56 -17.57 35.06
N GLY A 166 8.42 -16.25 35.26
CA GLY A 166 8.45 -15.65 36.59
C GLY A 166 7.25 -16.05 37.45
N LEU A 167 6.08 -16.25 36.85
CA LEU A 167 4.91 -16.80 37.53
C LEU A 167 5.15 -18.25 37.97
N PHE A 168 5.68 -19.08 37.08
CA PHE A 168 6.01 -20.48 37.40
C PHE A 168 7.10 -20.60 38.47
N ASP A 169 8.12 -19.74 38.47
CA ASP A 169 9.17 -19.75 39.49
C ASP A 169 8.63 -19.37 40.88
N ARG A 170 7.72 -18.38 40.95
CA ARG A 170 7.03 -18.02 42.21
C ARG A 170 6.15 -19.16 42.73
N ILE A 171 5.38 -19.79 41.85
CA ILE A 171 4.53 -20.94 42.21
C ILE A 171 5.42 -22.10 42.69
N SER A 172 6.52 -22.39 41.98
CA SER A 172 7.46 -23.45 42.37
C SER A 172 8.11 -23.18 43.73
N LYS A 173 8.52 -21.94 44.02
CA LYS A 173 9.04 -21.56 45.33
C LYS A 173 7.99 -21.74 46.43
N GLY A 174 6.74 -21.35 46.17
CA GLY A 174 5.63 -21.57 47.11
C GLY A 174 5.42 -23.05 47.45
N ILE A 175 5.42 -23.92 46.44
CA ILE A 175 5.28 -25.38 46.63
C ILE A 175 6.48 -25.94 47.42
N ARG A 176 7.70 -25.50 47.11
CA ARG A 176 8.91 -25.94 47.83
C ARG A 176 8.92 -25.51 49.30
N THR A 177 8.37 -24.34 49.62
CA THR A 177 8.25 -23.87 51.01
C THR A 177 7.33 -24.76 51.85
N ILE A 178 6.33 -25.40 51.24
CA ILE A 178 5.45 -26.37 51.93
C ILE A 178 6.19 -27.70 52.17
N GLN A 179 7.13 -28.05 51.29
CA GLN A 179 7.92 -29.28 51.37
C GLN A 179 9.11 -29.14 52.34
N THR A 180 8.82 -28.94 53.62
CA THR A 180 9.83 -28.76 54.68
C THR A 180 10.53 -30.05 55.13
N GLY A 181 10.12 -31.22 54.65
CA GLY A 181 10.72 -32.52 54.98
C GLY A 181 10.35 -33.08 56.37
N TYR A 182 9.69 -32.29 57.23
CA TYR A 182 9.26 -32.73 58.55
C TYR A 182 7.90 -33.44 58.51
N LEU A 183 7.87 -34.72 58.90
CA LEU A 183 6.66 -35.55 58.92
C LEU A 183 5.51 -34.90 59.71
N THR A 184 5.83 -34.24 60.82
CA THR A 184 4.86 -33.55 61.69
C THR A 184 4.12 -32.43 60.97
N ASN A 185 4.76 -31.72 60.03
CA ASN A 185 4.11 -30.68 59.25
C ASN A 185 3.14 -31.27 58.21
N TYR A 186 3.50 -32.38 57.57
CA TYR A 186 2.62 -33.07 56.64
C TYR A 186 1.38 -33.63 57.32
N VAL A 187 1.53 -34.24 58.51
CA VAL A 187 0.40 -34.74 59.30
C VAL A 187 -0.57 -33.60 59.69
N LYS A 188 -0.04 -32.43 60.07
CA LYS A 188 -0.87 -31.24 60.36
C LYS A 188 -1.63 -30.74 59.12
N ILE A 189 -1.00 -30.72 57.95
CA ILE A 189 -1.64 -30.33 56.68
C ILE A 189 -2.78 -31.29 56.34
N VAL A 190 -2.54 -32.61 56.44
CA VAL A 190 -3.56 -33.63 56.17
C VAL A 190 -4.73 -33.53 57.15
N LEU A 191 -4.46 -33.40 58.45
CA LEU A 191 -5.52 -33.20 59.45
C LEU A 191 -6.34 -31.93 59.18
N GLY A 192 -5.67 -30.83 58.79
CA GLY A 192 -6.35 -29.60 58.39
C GLY A 192 -7.28 -29.79 57.19
N LEU A 193 -6.80 -30.49 56.15
CA LEU A 193 -7.64 -30.85 54.98
C LEU A 193 -8.84 -31.71 55.39
N VAL A 194 -8.65 -32.75 56.22
CA VAL A 194 -9.73 -33.60 56.71
C VAL A 194 -10.77 -32.79 57.49
N MET A 195 -10.34 -31.89 58.37
CA MET A 195 -11.28 -31.01 59.08
C MET A 195 -12.07 -30.11 58.13
N ILE A 196 -11.42 -29.53 57.11
CA ILE A 196 -12.10 -28.73 56.09
C ILE A 196 -13.13 -29.58 55.34
N PHE A 197 -12.79 -30.81 54.94
CA PHE A 197 -13.73 -31.71 54.27
C PHE A 197 -14.91 -32.08 55.17
N ILE A 198 -14.70 -32.32 56.46
CA ILE A 198 -15.78 -32.58 57.42
C ILE A 198 -16.67 -31.35 57.59
N ILE A 199 -16.10 -30.15 57.63
CA ILE A 199 -16.88 -28.90 57.69
C ILE A 199 -17.72 -28.72 56.42
N ILE A 200 -17.14 -28.92 55.24
CA ILE A 200 -17.86 -28.84 53.96
C ILE A 200 -18.94 -29.92 53.88
N ALA A 201 -18.66 -31.15 54.30
CA ALA A 201 -19.63 -32.24 54.31
C ALA A 201 -20.74 -32.03 55.35
N SER A 202 -20.44 -31.40 56.48
CA SER A 202 -21.42 -31.02 57.50
C SER A 202 -22.33 -29.91 56.99
N ILE A 203 -21.78 -28.89 56.32
CA ILE A 203 -22.55 -27.81 55.71
C ILE A 203 -23.38 -28.32 54.51
N GLY A 204 -22.80 -29.17 53.67
CA GLY A 204 -23.49 -29.79 52.52
C GLY A 204 -24.51 -30.85 52.92
N GLY A 205 -24.29 -31.53 54.04
CA GLY A 205 -25.22 -32.51 54.63
C GLY A 205 -26.41 -31.87 55.36
N MET A 206 -26.37 -30.56 55.66
CA MET A 206 -27.53 -29.80 56.16
C MET A 206 -28.47 -29.33 55.02
N GLY A 207 -28.16 -29.65 53.75
CA GLY A 207 -28.94 -29.26 52.57
C GLY A 207 -29.73 -30.39 51.89
N LEU A 208 -29.85 -31.56 52.51
CA LEU A 208 -30.75 -32.68 52.15
C LEU A 208 -31.64 -33.00 53.34
#